data_AF-A0A8X6W4W9-F1
#
_entry.id   AF-A0A8X6W4W9-F1
#
_cell.length_a   1.000
_cell.length_b   1.000
_cell.length_c   1.000
_cell.angle_alpha   90.00
_cell.angle_beta   90.00
_cell.angle_gamma   90.00
#
_symmetry.space_group_name_H-M   'P 1'
#
loop_
_entity.id
_entity.type
_entity.pdbx_description
1 polymer ?
#
loop_
_entity_poly.entity_id
_entity_poly.type
_entity_poly.pdbx_seq_one_letter_code
_entity_poly.pdbx_strand_id
1 'polypeptide(L)'
;MDRTKLSKNKMLLTGIGEAQVTTIGSFEHEFKIDDENYSLTWHVVPADKLKFEAVIGSDLLEQASISFTKEGVKFNKYENHAQLMQISAENLQEELDLRHV
;
A
#
# COMPACT_ATOMS: atom_id res chain seq x y z
N MET A 1 -7.44 7.86 -18.75
CA MET A 1 -5.99 7.59 -18.66
C MET A 1 -5.49 7.10 -20.03
N ASP A 2 -4.38 7.62 -20.53
CA ASP A 2 -3.81 7.20 -21.82
C ASP A 2 -3.04 5.89 -21.66
N ARG A 3 -3.58 4.80 -22.23
CA ARG A 3 -3.00 3.44 -22.10
C ARG A 3 -1.64 3.31 -22.79
N THR A 4 -1.29 4.22 -23.70
CA THR A 4 0.00 4.19 -24.40
C THR A 4 1.19 4.55 -23.50
N LYS A 5 0.92 5.16 -22.35
CA LYS A 5 1.93 5.58 -21.36
C LYS A 5 2.16 4.55 -20.25
N LEU A 6 1.39 3.46 -20.24
CA LEU A 6 1.59 2.39 -19.27
C LEU A 6 2.84 1.58 -19.62
N SER A 7 3.55 1.15 -18.58
CA SER A 7 4.52 0.09 -18.72
C SER A 7 3.85 -1.16 -19.31
N LYS A 8 4.54 -1.82 -20.25
CA LYS A 8 4.06 -3.05 -20.88
C LYS A 8 4.24 -4.27 -19.98
N ASN A 9 4.88 -4.12 -18.82
CA ASN A 9 5.05 -5.19 -17.86
C ASN A 9 3.70 -5.53 -17.24
N LYS A 10 3.25 -6.76 -17.49
CA LYS A 10 2.03 -7.32 -16.93
C LYS A 10 2.37 -8.23 -15.78
N MET A 11 1.57 -8.15 -14.73
CA MET A 11 1.68 -8.99 -13.54
C MET A 11 0.37 -9.71 -13.32
N LEU A 12 0.45 -10.93 -12.80
CA LEU A 12 -0.72 -11.66 -12.32
C LEU A 12 -0.87 -11.36 -10.83
N LEU A 13 -1.96 -10.69 -10.47
CA LEU A 13 -2.33 -10.43 -9.09
C LEU A 13 -3.26 -11.55 -8.62
N THR A 14 -2.98 -12.11 -7.46
CA THR A 14 -3.78 -13.16 -6.81
C THR A 14 -4.18 -12.69 -5.41
N GLY A 15 -5.26 -13.27 -4.85
CA GLY A 15 -5.74 -12.91 -3.51
C GLY A 15 -6.45 -11.56 -3.41
N ILE A 16 -6.64 -10.85 -4.53
CA ILE A 16 -7.40 -9.61 -4.58
C ILE A 16 -8.84 -9.94 -5.00
N GLY A 17 -9.72 -10.12 -4.01
CA GLY A 17 -11.10 -10.55 -4.21
C GLY A 17 -11.21 -12.04 -4.56
N GLU A 18 -12.17 -12.40 -5.42
CA GLU A 18 -12.43 -13.79 -5.83
C GLU A 18 -11.68 -14.20 -7.12
N ALA A 19 -10.88 -13.29 -7.70
CA ALA A 19 -10.33 -13.45 -9.03
C ALA A 19 -8.79 -13.40 -9.03
N GLN A 20 -8.20 -14.16 -9.95
CA GLN A 20 -6.86 -13.86 -10.44
C GLN A 20 -6.99 -12.77 -11.51
N VAL A 21 -6.20 -11.70 -11.38
CA VAL A 21 -6.32 -10.52 -12.23
C VAL A 21 -4.99 -10.21 -12.87
N THR A 22 -4.93 -10.30 -14.20
CA THR A 22 -3.75 -9.85 -14.95
C THR A 22 -3.83 -8.35 -15.19
N THR A 23 -2.77 -7.63 -14.82
CA THR A 23 -2.69 -6.18 -15.04
C THR A 23 -2.60 -5.85 -16.53
N ILE A 24 -3.16 -4.69 -16.89
CA ILE A 24 -3.02 -4.09 -18.21
C ILE A 24 -1.61 -3.50 -18.37
N GLY A 25 -1.07 -2.95 -17.29
CA GLY A 25 0.24 -2.34 -17.19
C GLY A 25 0.39 -1.62 -15.84
N SER A 26 1.45 -0.85 -15.68
CA SER A 26 1.68 -0.03 -14.49
C SER A 26 2.22 1.35 -14.80
N PHE A 27 2.17 2.24 -13.81
CA PHE A 27 2.78 3.56 -13.85
C PHE A 27 3.15 4.02 -12.44
N GLU A 28 4.19 4.83 -12.33
CA GLU A 28 4.53 5.52 -11.08
C GLU A 28 3.85 6.88 -11.04
N HIS A 29 3.29 7.23 -9.89
CA HIS A 29 2.70 8.53 -9.68
C HIS A 29 2.78 8.96 -8.22
N GLU A 30 2.98 10.25 -7.99
CA GLU A 30 2.85 10.85 -6.67
C GLU A 30 1.37 11.09 -6.37
N PHE A 31 0.89 10.57 -5.24
CA PHE A 31 -0.47 10.77 -4.75
C PHE A 31 -0.47 11.44 -3.39
N LYS A 32 -1.43 12.33 -3.18
CA LYS A 32 -1.62 13.04 -1.92
C LYS A 32 -2.67 12.33 -1.05
N ILE A 33 -2.29 11.93 0.17
CA ILE A 33 -3.14 11.31 1.20
C ILE A 33 -2.86 12.02 2.52
N ASP A 34 -3.90 12.48 3.24
CA ASP A 34 -3.75 13.17 4.55
C ASP A 34 -2.72 14.30 4.57
N ASP A 35 -2.73 15.10 3.51
CA ASP A 35 -1.79 16.19 3.26
C ASP A 35 -0.33 15.82 2.93
N GLU A 36 -0.03 14.52 2.87
CA GLU A 36 1.28 13.98 2.54
C GLU A 36 1.36 13.37 1.13
N ASN A 37 2.52 13.49 0.50
CA ASN A 37 2.77 12.95 -0.83
C ASN A 37 3.44 11.57 -0.76
N TYR A 38 2.93 10.61 -1.50
CA TYR A 38 3.44 9.24 -1.60
C TYR A 38 3.75 8.88 -3.05
N SER A 39 4.94 8.37 -3.29
CA SER A 39 5.29 7.84 -4.62
C SER A 39 4.92 6.36 -4.65
N LEU A 40 3.93 6.00 -5.47
CA LEU A 40 3.42 4.63 -5.55
C LEU A 40 3.44 4.14 -7.00
N THR A 41 3.65 2.84 -7.16
CA THR A 41 3.47 2.15 -8.44
C THR A 41 2.05 1.62 -8.53
N TRP A 42 1.27 2.17 -9.44
CA TRP A 42 -0.11 1.76 -9.67
C TRP A 42 -0.19 0.70 -10.76
N HIS A 43 -0.83 -0.42 -10.44
CA HIS A 43 -1.11 -1.49 -11.39
C HIS A 43 -2.55 -1.37 -11.90
N VAL A 44 -2.70 -1.10 -13.20
CA VAL A 44 -4.03 -0.93 -13.81
C VAL A 44 -4.62 -2.29 -14.14
N VAL A 45 -5.84 -2.55 -13.69
CA VAL A 45 -6.58 -3.79 -13.96
C VAL A 45 -7.87 -3.52 -14.75
N PRO A 46 -8.44 -4.52 -15.46
CA PRO A 46 -9.77 -4.37 -16.04
C PRO A 46 -10.83 -4.12 -14.96
N ALA A 47 -11.72 -3.14 -15.19
CA ALA A 47 -12.67 -2.68 -14.19
C ALA A 47 -13.68 -3.75 -13.73
N ASP A 48 -14.00 -4.71 -14.59
CA ASP A 48 -14.89 -5.85 -14.28
C ASP A 48 -14.24 -6.90 -13.38
N LYS A 49 -12.94 -6.77 -13.07
CA LYS A 49 -12.17 -7.74 -12.28
C LYS A 49 -11.94 -7.34 -10.83
N LEU A 50 -12.27 -6.10 -10.46
CA LEU A 50 -12.06 -5.59 -9.11
C LEU A 50 -13.40 -5.11 -8.54
N LYS A 51 -13.71 -5.54 -7.32
CA LYS A 51 -14.92 -5.09 -6.60
C LYS A 51 -14.80 -3.66 -6.05
N PHE A 52 -13.58 -3.15 -5.98
CA PHE A 52 -13.22 -1.85 -5.40
C PHE A 52 -12.66 -0.95 -6.50
N GLU A 53 -12.76 0.37 -6.31
CA GLU A 53 -12.17 1.34 -7.25
C GLU A 53 -10.64 1.32 -7.21
N ALA A 54 -10.07 1.06 -6.03
CA ALA A 54 -8.64 0.96 -5.80
C ALA A 54 -8.36 -0.05 -4.68
N VAL A 55 -7.18 -0.67 -4.75
CA VAL A 55 -6.62 -1.48 -3.67
C VAL A 55 -5.25 -0.90 -3.35
N ILE A 56 -5.05 -0.55 -2.09
CA ILE A 56 -3.79 -0.06 -1.57
C ILE A 56 -3.02 -1.25 -1.03
N GLY A 57 -1.82 -1.48 -1.56
CA GLY A 57 -0.95 -2.57 -1.15
C GLY A 57 -0.17 -2.24 0.11
N SER A 58 0.65 -3.21 0.53
CA SER A 58 1.58 -3.04 1.65
C SER A 58 2.77 -2.15 1.29
N ASP A 59 2.98 -1.82 0.01
CA ASP A 59 4.01 -0.89 -0.45
C ASP A 59 3.83 0.51 0.16
N LEU A 60 2.59 0.92 0.42
CA LEU A 60 2.33 2.15 1.18
C LEU A 60 2.83 2.05 2.64
N LEU A 61 2.81 0.85 3.23
CA LEU A 61 3.27 0.63 4.61
C LEU A 61 4.80 0.76 4.76
N GLU A 62 5.53 0.77 3.64
CA GLU A 62 6.96 1.11 3.64
C GLU A 62 7.20 2.62 3.82
N GLN A 63 6.16 3.44 3.58
CA GLN A 63 6.24 4.90 3.59
C GLN A 63 5.38 5.54 4.70
N ALA A 64 4.38 4.83 5.22
CA ALA A 64 3.54 5.33 6.30
C ALA A 64 3.11 4.22 7.28
N SER A 65 2.83 4.64 8.50
CA SER A 65 2.01 3.86 9.43
C SER A 65 0.54 4.19 9.23
N ILE A 66 -0.33 3.20 9.51
CA ILE A 66 -1.77 3.37 9.44
C ILE A 66 -2.34 3.33 10.86
N SER A 67 -3.15 4.34 11.18
CA SER A 67 -3.86 4.43 12.46
C SER A 67 -5.36 4.45 12.24
N PHE A 68 -6.09 3.64 13.00
CA PHE A 68 -7.55 3.58 12.97
C PHE A 68 -8.08 4.43 14.12
N THR A 69 -8.67 5.57 13.81
CA THR A 69 -9.28 6.50 14.77
C THR A 69 -10.81 6.43 14.70
N LYS A 70 -11.48 7.14 15.60
CA LYS A 70 -12.94 7.32 15.53
C LYS A 70 -13.38 8.12 14.31
N GLU A 71 -12.49 8.93 13.73
CA GLU A 71 -12.77 9.70 12.51
C GLU A 71 -12.50 8.91 11.22
N GLY A 72 -11.86 7.74 11.31
CA GLY A 72 -11.55 6.89 10.17
C GLY A 72 -10.11 6.41 10.17
N VAL A 73 -9.51 6.31 8.99
CA VAL A 73 -8.13 5.88 8.80
C VAL A 73 -7.25 7.10 8.62
N LYS A 74 -6.12 7.16 9.33
CA LYS A 74 -5.07 8.16 9.13
C LYS A 74 -3.76 7.51 8.72
N PHE A 75 -3.11 8.09 7.72
CA PHE A 75 -1.80 7.72 7.23
C PHE A 75 -0.77 8.70 7.79
N ASN A 76 0.18 8.18 8.57
CA ASN A 76 1.26 8.98 9.13
C ASN A 76 2.54 8.60 8.41
N LYS A 77 3.00 9.48 7.51
CA LYS A 77 4.23 9.28 6.74
C LYS A 77 5.44 9.17 7.67
N TYR A 78 6.38 8.29 7.34
CA TYR A 78 7.65 8.23 8.04
C TYR A 78 8.55 9.38 7.59
N GLU A 79 9.12 10.11 8.53
CA GLU A 79 10.05 11.20 8.24
C GLU A 79 11.40 10.65 7.75
N ASN A 80 11.81 9.48 8.25
CA ASN A 80 13.06 8.84 7.87
C ASN A 80 13.12 7.35 8.23
N HIS A 81 14.15 6.68 7.70
CA HIS A 81 14.41 5.26 7.92
C HIS A 81 14.74 4.91 9.39
N ALA A 82 15.21 5.87 10.21
CA ALA A 82 15.48 5.61 11.62
C ALA A 82 14.18 5.44 12.43
N GLN A 83 13.13 6.20 12.11
CA GLN A 83 11.81 6.02 12.69
C GLN A 83 11.23 4.63 12.39
N LEU A 84 11.39 4.15 11.16
CA LEU A 84 11.00 2.79 10.76
C LEU A 84 11.71 1.71 11.59
N MET A 85 13.03 1.85 11.79
CA MET A 85 13.80 0.91 12.60
C MET A 85 13.35 0.89 14.06
N GLN A 86 13.03 2.06 14.62
CA GLN A 86 12.54 2.18 15.99
C GLN A 86 11.18 1.48 16.17
N ILE A 87 10.22 1.75 15.29
CA ILE A 87 8.89 1.12 15.30
C ILE A 87 9.02 -0.41 15.19
N SER A 88 9.89 -0.89 14.29
CA SER A 88 10.14 -2.33 14.13
C SER A 88 10.69 -2.98 15.41
N ALA A 89 11.62 -2.31 16.09
CA ALA A 89 12.19 -2.80 17.34
C ALA A 89 11.16 -2.81 18.48
N GLU A 90 10.32 -1.78 18.57
CA GLU A 90 9.23 -1.69 19.57
C GLU A 90 8.19 -2.80 19.36
N ASN A 91 7.75 -3.02 18.12
CA ASN A 91 6.82 -4.11 17.78
C ASN A 91 7.39 -5.51 18.11
N LEU A 92 8.69 -5.74 17.86
CA LEU A 92 9.33 -7.00 18.19
C LEU A 92 9.37 -7.23 19.71
N GLN A 93 9.60 -6.18 20.49
CA GLN A 93 9.59 -6.28 21.95
C GLN A 93 8.18 -6.60 22.48
N GLU A 94 7.14 -5.93 21.97
CA GLU A 94 5.76 -6.21 22.34
C GLU A 94 5.36 -7.66 22.03
N GLU A 95 5.74 -8.18 20.85
CA GLU A 95 5.50 -9.58 20.51
C GLU A 95 6.20 -10.55 21.45
N LEU A 96 7.44 -10.24 21.86
CA LEU A 96 8.16 -11.07 22.83
C LEU A 96 7.49 -11.03 24.20
N ASP A 97 7.09 -9.86 24.67
CA ASP A 97 6.41 -9.71 25.97
C ASP A 97 5.08 -10.47 26.00
N LEU A 98 4.31 -10.44 24.91
CA LEU A 98 3.06 -11.20 24.76
C LEU A 98 3.26 -12.73 24.78
N ARG A 99 4.42 -13.23 24.35
CA ARG A 99 4.74 -14.67 24.36
C ARG A 99 5.18 -15.19 25.73
N HIS A 100 5.46 -14.32 26.69
CA HIS A 100 5.88 -14.69 28.04
C HIS A 100 4.75 -14.59 29.09
N VAL A 101 3.50 -14.39 28.65
CA VAL A 101 2.26 -14.50 29.45
C VAL A 101 1.57 -15.82 29.19
#